data_AF-A0A2Z3GYF9-F1
#
_entry.id   AF-A0A2Z3GYF9-F1
#
_cell.length_a   1.000
_cell.length_b   1.000
_cell.length_c   1.000
_cell.angle_alpha   90.00
_cell.angle_beta   90.00
_cell.angle_gamma   90.00
#
_symmetry.space_group_name_H-M   'P 1'
#
loop_
_entity.id
_entity.type
_entity.pdbx_description
1 polymer ?
#
loop_
_entity_poly.entity_id
_entity_poly.type
_entity_poly.pdbx_seq_one_letter_code
_entity_poly.pdbx_strand_id
1 'polypeptide(L)' 'MKQIHFDTKSFSLAIDAARWAKHQSWKQVSEETGVSKSTLCRIQQGKSPDVDTLARLLQWCGMDFKRFILKS' A
#
# COMPACT_ATOMS: atom_id res chain seq x y z
N MET A 1 12.50 3.06 24.35
CA MET A 1 11.74 3.82 23.33
C MET A 1 10.90 2.82 22.55
N LYS A 2 9.58 3.00 22.45
CA LYS A 2 8.73 2.14 21.61
C LYS A 2 9.06 2.44 20.14
N GLN A 3 9.59 1.45 19.42
CA GLN A 3 9.80 1.59 17.98
C GLN A 3 8.49 1.22 17.28
N ILE A 4 7.97 2.17 16.51
CA ILE A 4 6.82 1.95 15.64
C ILE A 4 7.39 1.34 14.36
N HIS A 5 7.10 0.06 14.11
CA HIS A 5 7.51 -0.60 12.87
C HIS A 5 6.32 -0.66 11.91
N PHE A 6 6.55 -0.29 10.67
CA PHE A 6 5.54 -0.39 9.61
C PHE A 6 5.72 -1.72 8.88
N ASP A 7 4.68 -2.55 8.87
CA ASP A 7 4.70 -3.83 8.17
C ASP A 7 4.43 -3.62 6.67
N THR A 8 5.51 -3.42 5.91
CA THR A 8 5.45 -3.26 4.45
C THR A 8 4.91 -4.49 3.73
N LYS A 9 5.07 -5.68 4.31
CA LYS A 9 4.60 -6.94 3.73
C LYS A 9 3.09 -7.09 3.89
N SER A 10 2.57 -6.83 5.07
CA SER A 10 1.12 -6.79 5.29
C SER A 10 0.46 -5.71 4.44
N PHE A 11 1.13 -4.56 4.28
CA PHE A 11 0.65 -3.49 3.41
C PHE A 11 0.57 -3.89 1.94
N SER A 12 1.62 -4.51 1.39
CA SER A 12 1.64 -4.93 -0.01
C SER A 12 0.59 -6.01 -0.30
N LEU A 13 0.41 -6.97 0.61
CA LEU A 13 -0.64 -7.99 0.50
C LEU A 13 -2.04 -7.38 0.55
N ALA A 14 -2.26 -6.37 1.38
CA ALA A 14 -3.56 -5.72 1.49
C ALA A 14 -3.91 -4.92 0.22
N ILE A 15 -2.94 -4.27 -0.40
CA ILE A 15 -3.13 -3.61 -1.70
C ILE A 15 -3.47 -4.63 -2.78
N ASP A 16 -2.74 -5.76 -2.83
CA ASP A 16 -3.02 -6.79 -3.85
C ASP A 16 -4.42 -7.38 -3.64
N ALA A 17 -4.81 -7.65 -2.39
CA ALA A 17 -6.17 -8.11 -2.08
C ALA A 17 -7.25 -7.10 -2.51
N ALA A 18 -7.04 -5.80 -2.23
CA ALA A 18 -7.95 -4.74 -2.68
C ALA A 18 -8.05 -4.66 -4.21
N ARG A 19 -6.91 -4.84 -4.91
CA ARG A 19 -6.85 -4.90 -6.37
C ARG A 19 -7.64 -6.08 -6.92
N TRP A 20 -7.48 -7.27 -6.34
CA TRP A 20 -8.24 -8.47 -6.72
C TRP A 20 -9.73 -8.30 -6.47
N ALA A 21 -10.12 -7.73 -5.33
CA ALA A 21 -11.53 -7.47 -4.98
C ALA A 21 -12.21 -6.49 -5.95
N LYS A 22 -11.45 -5.54 -6.51
CA LYS A 22 -11.92 -4.58 -7.52
C LYS A 22 -11.76 -5.11 -8.97
N HIS A 23 -11.21 -6.31 -9.16
CA HIS A 23 -10.86 -6.88 -10.48
C HIS A 23 -9.99 -5.96 -11.35
N GLN A 24 -9.08 -5.21 -10.72
CA GLN A 24 -8.24 -4.25 -11.42
C GLN A 24 -6.86 -4.80 -11.76
N SER A 25 -6.31 -4.33 -12.87
CA SER A 25 -4.90 -4.49 -13.20
C SER A 25 -4.06 -3.44 -12.50
N TRP A 26 -2.76 -3.69 -12.33
CA TRP A 26 -1.82 -2.68 -11.80
C TRP A 26 -1.76 -1.40 -12.64
N LYS A 27 -2.19 -1.46 -13.91
CA LYS A 27 -2.34 -0.27 -14.75
C LYS A 27 -3.51 0.59 -14.27
N GLN A 28 -4.67 0.00 -14.03
CA GLN A 28 -5.85 0.72 -13.54
C GLN A 28 -5.60 1.28 -12.14
N VAL A 29 -4.97 0.51 -11.25
CA VAL A 29 -4.57 1.01 -9.92
C VAL A 29 -3.65 2.23 -10.06
N SER A 30 -2.70 2.20 -10.99
CA SER A 30 -1.80 3.33 -11.25
C SER A 30 -2.55 4.57 -11.73
N GLU A 31 -3.52 4.39 -12.62
CA GLU A 31 -4.36 5.47 -13.15
C GLU A 31 -5.28 6.07 -12.07
N GLU A 32 -5.86 5.24 -11.21
CA GLU A 32 -6.79 5.68 -10.16
C GLU A 32 -6.07 6.35 -8.98
N THR A 33 -4.89 5.87 -8.62
CA THR A 33 -4.15 6.36 -7.46
C THR A 33 -3.18 7.50 -7.82
N GLY A 34 -2.83 7.62 -9.10
CA GLY A 34 -1.74 8.47 -9.59
C GLY A 34 -0.34 7.94 -9.22
N VAL A 35 -0.25 6.75 -8.62
CA VAL A 35 1.02 6.12 -8.24
C VAL A 35 1.58 5.38 -9.43
N SER A 36 2.85 5.62 -9.80
CA SER A 36 3.47 4.95 -10.94
C SER A 36 3.55 3.42 -10.75
N LYS A 37 3.45 2.66 -11.84
CA LYS A 37 3.67 1.20 -11.82
C LYS A 37 5.01 0.80 -11.20
N SER A 38 6.07 1.59 -11.43
CA SER A 38 7.39 1.35 -10.84
C SER A 38 7.36 1.47 -9.32
N THR A 39 6.63 2.43 -8.78
CA THR A 39 6.42 2.60 -7.34
C THR A 39 5.61 1.43 -6.77
N LEU A 40 4.52 1.02 -7.44
CA LEU A 40 3.71 -0.13 -7.02
C LEU A 40 4.53 -1.44 -6.98
N CYS A 41 5.39 -1.67 -7.97
CA CYS A 41 6.27 -2.83 -8.02
C CYS A 41 7.28 -2.83 -6.86
N ARG A 42 7.84 -1.66 -6.50
CA ARG A 42 8.71 -1.54 -5.31
C ARG A 42 7.98 -1.86 -4.01
N ILE A 43 6.72 -1.44 -3.89
CA ILE A 43 5.89 -1.75 -2.71
C ILE A 43 5.62 -3.24 -2.61
N GLN A 44 5.34 -3.91 -3.72
CA GLN A 44 5.21 -5.38 -3.76
C GLN A 44 6.49 -6.09 -3.33
N GLN A 45 7.65 -5.52 -3.66
CA GLN A 45 8.96 -6.01 -3.21
C GLN A 45 9.23 -5.70 -1.72
N GLY A 46 8.27 -5.14 -0.98
CA GLY A 46 8.36 -4.87 0.45
C GLY A 46 9.13 -3.59 0.79
N LYS A 47 9.41 -2.72 -0.19
CA LYS A 47 10.01 -1.40 0.10
C LYS A 47 8.98 -0.48 0.72
N SER A 48 9.42 0.28 1.72
CA SER A 48 8.58 1.29 2.36
C SER A 48 8.15 2.36 1.35
N PRO A 49 6.83 2.61 1.20
CA PRO A 49 6.34 3.73 0.41
C PRO A 49 6.66 5.05 1.11
N ASP A 50 6.75 6.14 0.32
CA ASP A 50 6.69 7.49 0.88
C ASP A 50 5.28 7.79 1.43
N VAL A 51 5.17 8.88 2.19
CA VAL A 51 3.93 9.25 2.89
C VAL A 51 2.79 9.56 1.90
N ASP A 52 3.09 10.15 0.75
CA ASP A 52 2.10 10.52 -0.26
C ASP A 52 1.51 9.27 -0.95
N THR A 53 2.39 8.37 -1.39
CA THR A 53 2.03 7.09 -1.98
C THR A 53 1.21 6.25 -1.00
N LEU A 54 1.62 6.23 0.27
CA LEU A 54 0.90 5.54 1.33
C LEU A 54 -0.52 6.10 1.48
N ALA A 55 -0.67 7.43 1.59
CA ALA A 55 -1.97 8.08 1.75
C ALA A 55 -2.91 7.79 0.56
N ARG A 56 -2.40 7.89 -0.68
CA ARG A 56 -3.17 7.59 -1.90
C ARG A 56 -3.67 6.15 -1.93
N LEU A 57 -2.82 5.19 -1.59
CA LEU A 57 -3.17 3.77 -1.61
C LEU A 57 -4.14 3.39 -0.50
N LEU A 58 -3.97 3.96 0.70
CA LEU A 58 -4.90 3.78 1.82
C LEU A 58 -6.29 4.34 1.50
N GLN A 59 -6.34 5.55 0.92
CA GLN A 59 -7.59 6.17 0.48
C GLN A 59 -8.27 5.32 -0.60
N TRP A 60 -7.52 4.83 -1.59
CA TRP A 60 -8.06 3.98 -2.65
C TRP A 60 -8.58 2.63 -2.14
N CYS A 61 -7.90 2.03 -1.15
CA CYS A 61 -8.33 0.80 -0.51
C CYS A 61 -9.47 1.00 0.50
N GLY A 62 -9.74 2.23 0.94
CA GLY A 62 -10.64 2.51 2.07
C GLY A 62 -10.15 1.93 3.40
N MET A 63 -8.83 1.86 3.61
CA MET A 63 -8.21 1.27 4.80
C MET A 63 -7.49 2.32 5.65
N ASP A 64 -7.44 2.09 6.98
CA ASP A 64 -6.67 2.93 7.91
C ASP A 64 -5.22 2.42 8.03
N PHE A 65 -4.26 3.35 7.93
CA PHE A 65 -2.82 3.12 8.18
C PHE A 65 -2.54 2.35 9.48
N LYS A 66 -3.34 2.59 10.52
CA LYS A 66 -3.17 1.97 11.84
C LYS A 66 -3.16 0.44 11.79
N ARG A 67 -3.76 -0.16 10.75
CA ARG A 67 -3.78 -1.62 10.55
C ARG A 67 -2.40 -2.22 10.28
N PHE A 68 -1.45 -1.41 9.82
CA PHE A 68 -0.11 -1.85 9.41
C PHE A 68 0.99 -1.41 10.41
N ILE A 69 0.60 -0.81 11.53
CA ILE A 69 1.53 -0.42 12.58
C ILE A 69 1.71 -1.61 13.54
N LEU A 70 2.91 -2.18 13.57
CA LEU A 70 3.31 -3.11 14.62
C LEU A 70 3.78 -2.29 15.82
N LYS A 71 3.09 -2.44 16.95
CA LYS A 71 3.58 -1.98 18.25
C LYS A 71 4.43 -3.08 18.87
N SER A 72 5.71 -2.79 19.11
CA SER A 72 6.60 -3.55 19.99
C SER A 72 6.88 -2.71 21.24
#